data_AF-A0A2N6K0Y2-F1
#
_entry.id   AF-A0A2N6K0Y2-F1
#
_cell.length_a   1.000
_cell.length_b   1.000
_cell.length_c   1.000
_cell.angle_alpha   90.00
_cell.angle_beta   90.00
_cell.angle_gamma   90.00
#
_symmetry.space_group_name_H-M   'P 1'
#
loop_
_entity.id
_entity.type
_entity.pdbx_description
1 polymer ?
#
loop_
_entity_poly.entity_id
_entity_poly.type
_entity_poly.pdbx_seq_one_letter_code
_entity_poly.pdbx_strand_id
1 'polypeptide(L)'
;MQELDQKKTIDLLTAIMEFELAGVVRYTHYSLMVTGPNRIPIVTFFKAQASESLLHAQQVGEILTGLDGHPSLKIAPIEETYKHSVKHILEESLAHEKKALELYKKLLDTVSDASIYLEEFARTMIGQEEMHNLELKKMLRDFS
;
A
#
# COMPACT_ATOMS: atom_id res chain seq x y z
N MET A 1 -15.58 -21.39 -11.98
CA MET A 1 -14.38 -20.80 -12.59
C MET A 1 -14.73 -20.09 -13.87
N GLN A 2 -14.79 -18.77 -13.80
CA GLN A 2 -14.94 -17.87 -14.93
C GLN A 2 -13.59 -17.62 -15.63
N GLU A 3 -13.64 -17.11 -16.86
CA GLU A 3 -12.46 -16.61 -17.57
C GLU A 3 -11.92 -15.35 -16.87
N LEU A 4 -10.59 -15.21 -16.82
CA LEU A 4 -9.95 -14.04 -16.23
C LEU A 4 -10.13 -12.81 -17.14
N ASP A 5 -10.66 -11.72 -16.59
CA ASP A 5 -10.55 -10.39 -17.23
C ASP A 5 -9.11 -9.89 -17.12
N GLN A 6 -8.24 -10.42 -17.99
CA GLN A 6 -6.80 -10.16 -17.95
C GLN A 6 -6.49 -8.68 -18.13
N LYS A 7 -7.20 -7.98 -19.02
CA LYS A 7 -7.00 -6.54 -19.23
C LYS A 7 -7.28 -5.75 -17.96
N LYS A 8 -8.44 -5.97 -17.33
CA LYS A 8 -8.80 -5.27 -16.09
C LYS A 8 -7.87 -5.64 -14.94
N THR A 9 -7.43 -6.90 -14.89
CA THR A 9 -6.46 -7.38 -13.90
C THR A 9 -5.11 -6.65 -14.06
N ILE A 10 -4.59 -6.55 -15.28
CA ILE A 10 -3.37 -5.79 -15.61
C ILE A 10 -3.53 -4.31 -15.25
N ASP A 11 -4.65 -3.69 -15.60
CA ASP A 11 -4.93 -2.28 -15.30
C ASP A 11 -4.93 -2.05 -13.77
N LEU A 12 -5.50 -2.96 -12.98
CA LEU A 12 -5.51 -2.89 -11.51
C LEU A 12 -4.13 -3.16 -10.90
N LEU A 13 -3.41 -4.19 -11.35
CA LEU A 13 -2.06 -4.49 -10.87
C LEU A 13 -1.09 -3.33 -11.16
N THR A 14 -1.21 -2.69 -12.32
CA THR A 14 -0.43 -1.48 -12.65
C THR A 14 -0.74 -0.36 -11.65
N ALA A 15 -2.01 -0.08 -11.39
CA ALA A 15 -2.41 0.97 -10.44
C ALA A 15 -1.95 0.67 -9.01
N ILE A 16 -2.03 -0.60 -8.57
CA ILE A 16 -1.52 -1.04 -7.27
C ILE A 16 -0.01 -0.85 -7.20
N MET A 17 0.74 -1.33 -8.20
CA MET A 17 2.20 -1.20 -8.22
C MET A 17 2.63 0.27 -8.13
N GLU A 18 2.01 1.16 -8.91
CA GLU A 18 2.27 2.60 -8.84
C GLU A 18 1.93 3.18 -7.46
N PHE A 19 0.88 2.67 -6.79
CA PHE A 19 0.46 3.11 -5.46
C PHE A 19 1.42 2.64 -4.36
N GLU A 20 1.89 1.40 -4.42
CA GLU A 20 2.88 0.84 -3.51
C GLU A 20 4.23 1.56 -3.63
N LEU A 21 4.69 1.85 -4.87
CA LEU A 21 5.89 2.67 -5.10
C LEU A 21 5.73 4.09 -4.53
N ALA A 22 4.52 4.67 -4.61
CA ALA A 22 4.24 5.93 -3.93
C ALA A 22 4.30 5.81 -2.40
N GLY A 23 3.91 4.66 -1.85
CA GLY A 23 4.08 4.28 -0.44
C GLY A 23 5.55 4.28 0.00
N VAL A 24 6.45 3.73 -0.82
CA VAL A 24 7.91 3.76 -0.57
C VAL A 24 8.40 5.20 -0.37
N VAL A 25 8.03 6.08 -1.30
CA VAL A 25 8.42 7.50 -1.24
C VAL A 25 7.81 8.19 -0.02
N ARG A 26 6.50 7.98 0.21
CA ARG A 26 5.75 8.58 1.34
C ARG A 26 6.36 8.19 2.69
N TYR A 27 6.54 6.90 2.93
CA TYR A 27 7.04 6.40 4.22
C TYR A 27 8.51 6.73 4.44
N THR A 28 9.31 6.74 3.38
CA THR A 28 10.69 7.27 3.45
C THR A 28 10.67 8.73 3.88
N HIS A 29 9.86 9.56 3.23
CA HIS A 29 9.72 10.98 3.58
C HIS A 29 9.26 11.16 5.04
N TYR A 30 8.21 10.47 5.50
CA TYR A 30 7.74 10.59 6.88
C TYR A 30 8.79 10.17 7.92
N SER A 31 9.58 9.13 7.63
CA SER A 31 10.67 8.72 8.53
C SER A 31 11.72 9.84 8.74
N LEU A 32 11.87 10.75 7.78
CA LEU A 32 12.76 11.91 7.86
C LEU A 32 12.11 13.09 8.60
N MET A 33 10.80 13.27 8.44
CA MET A 33 10.06 14.40 9.02
C MET A 33 9.71 14.24 10.51
N VAL A 34 9.69 13.01 11.04
CA VAL A 34 9.42 12.78 12.47
C VAL A 34 10.58 13.30 13.33
N THR A 35 10.26 14.22 14.24
CA THR A 35 11.20 14.87 15.18
C THR A 35 10.74 14.73 16.64
N GLY A 36 11.60 15.11 17.60
CA GLY A 36 11.29 15.07 19.03
C GLY A 36 11.89 13.88 19.80
N PRO A 37 11.73 13.84 21.13
CA PRO A 37 12.44 12.91 22.02
C PRO A 37 12.04 11.44 21.81
N ASN A 38 10.79 11.17 21.44
CA ASN A 38 10.24 9.82 21.25
C ASN A 38 10.28 9.36 19.78
N ARG A 39 11.07 10.01 18.93
CA ARG A 39 11.04 9.76 17.48
C ARG A 39 11.53 8.37 17.07
N ILE A 40 12.44 7.76 17.82
CA ILE A 40 13.19 6.58 17.36
C ILE A 40 12.26 5.41 16.96
N PRO A 41 11.29 4.99 17.79
CA PRO A 41 10.37 3.90 17.41
C PRO A 41 9.50 4.24 16.19
N ILE A 42 9.04 5.49 16.09
CA ILE A 42 8.18 5.95 14.98
C ILE A 42 8.95 5.98 13.65
N VAL A 43 10.21 6.43 13.69
CA VAL A 43 11.10 6.42 12.53
C VAL A 43 11.38 4.99 12.08
N THR A 44 11.64 4.08 13.03
CA THR A 44 11.82 2.65 12.72
C THR A 44 10.57 2.06 12.08
N PHE A 45 9.38 2.36 12.61
CA PHE A 45 8.10 1.96 12.04
C PHE A 45 7.98 2.40 10.58
N PHE A 46 8.15 3.70 10.28
CA PHE A 46 8.00 4.18 8.91
C PHE A 46 9.07 3.65 7.93
N LYS A 47 10.30 3.38 8.40
CA LYS A 47 11.30 2.71 7.55
C LYS A 47 10.91 1.27 7.21
N ALA A 48 10.29 0.56 8.17
CA ALA A 48 9.77 -0.77 7.91
C ALA A 48 8.63 -0.73 6.88
N GLN A 49 7.67 0.19 7.04
CA GLN A 49 6.57 0.38 6.08
C GLN A 49 7.09 0.74 4.68
N ALA A 50 8.10 1.61 4.56
CA ALA A 50 8.72 1.91 3.25
C ALA A 50 9.34 0.67 2.59
N SER A 51 9.93 -0.22 3.38
CA SER A 51 10.55 -1.47 2.88
C SER A 51 9.48 -2.48 2.47
N GLU A 52 8.38 -2.53 3.21
CA GLU A 52 7.23 -3.39 2.93
C GLU A 52 6.47 -2.95 1.67
N SER A 53 6.21 -1.66 1.49
CA SER A 53 5.63 -1.16 0.23
C SER A 53 6.50 -1.48 -0.99
N LEU A 54 7.84 -1.48 -0.84
CA LEU A 54 8.72 -1.89 -1.94
C LEU A 54 8.56 -3.38 -2.24
N LEU A 55 8.45 -4.23 -1.22
CA LEU A 55 8.18 -5.65 -1.37
C LEU A 55 6.84 -5.89 -2.08
N HIS A 56 5.79 -5.19 -1.67
CA HIS A 56 4.47 -5.27 -2.30
C HIS A 56 4.53 -4.85 -3.77
N ALA A 57 5.17 -3.72 -4.09
CA ALA A 57 5.36 -3.28 -5.47
C ALA A 57 6.07 -4.32 -6.33
N GLN A 58 7.10 -4.98 -5.79
CA GLN A 58 7.83 -6.05 -6.48
C GLN A 58 6.93 -7.27 -6.71
N GLN A 59 6.22 -7.75 -5.69
CA GLN A 59 5.30 -8.88 -5.82
C GLN A 59 4.20 -8.63 -6.86
N VAL A 60 3.59 -7.44 -6.82
CA VAL A 60 2.57 -7.02 -7.80
C VAL A 60 3.18 -6.91 -9.20
N GLY A 61 4.41 -6.39 -9.31
CA GLY A 61 5.14 -6.28 -10.57
C GLY A 61 5.46 -7.62 -11.22
N GLU A 62 5.87 -8.63 -10.45
CA GLU A 62 6.10 -10.00 -10.95
C GLU A 62 4.82 -10.63 -11.50
N ILE A 63 3.69 -10.43 -10.82
CA ILE A 63 2.39 -10.91 -11.31
C ILE A 63 1.98 -10.16 -12.58
N LEU A 64 2.15 -8.83 -12.60
CA LEU A 64 1.83 -7.98 -13.73
C LEU A 64 2.58 -8.42 -15.00
N THR A 65 3.90 -8.63 -14.90
CA THR A 65 4.72 -9.07 -16.03
C THR A 65 4.43 -10.51 -16.43
N GLY A 66 4.11 -11.38 -15.46
CA GLY A 66 3.64 -12.75 -15.72
C GLY A 66 2.31 -12.83 -16.47
N LEU A 67 1.50 -11.76 -16.46
CA LEU A 67 0.30 -11.61 -17.27
C LEU A 67 0.53 -10.82 -18.57
N ASP A 68 1.80 -10.70 -19.01
CA ASP A 68 2.22 -9.90 -20.18
C ASP A 68 1.92 -8.39 -20.06
N GLY A 69 1.69 -7.90 -18.84
CA GLY A 69 1.55 -6.48 -18.54
C GLY A 69 2.89 -5.75 -18.52
N HIS A 70 2.87 -4.45 -18.84
CA HIS A 70 4.07 -3.61 -18.79
C HIS A 70 4.16 -2.86 -17.46
N PRO A 71 5.23 -3.05 -16.66
CA PRO A 71 5.41 -2.31 -15.42
C PRO A 71 5.75 -0.85 -15.73
N SER A 72 4.83 0.04 -15.37
CA SER A 72 5.00 1.49 -15.48
C SER A 72 6.19 1.99 -14.65
N LEU A 73 6.88 3.03 -15.14
CA LEU A 73 7.90 3.77 -14.40
C LEU A 73 7.34 4.90 -13.55
N LYS A 74 6.01 5.03 -13.46
CA LYS A 74 5.33 6.08 -12.70
C LYS A 74 5.08 5.63 -11.26
N ILE A 75 4.70 6.61 -10.43
CA ILE A 75 4.13 6.40 -9.11
C ILE A 75 2.79 7.13 -9.01
N ALA A 76 1.89 6.65 -8.16
CA ALA A 76 0.64 7.34 -7.90
C ALA A 76 0.90 8.74 -7.28
N PRO A 77 0.03 9.73 -7.51
CA PRO A 77 0.17 11.05 -6.90
C PRO A 77 0.26 10.98 -5.37
N ILE A 78 1.21 11.69 -4.79
CA ILE A 78 1.41 11.77 -3.33
C ILE A 78 0.87 13.12 -2.86
N GLU A 79 -0.25 13.08 -2.15
CA GLU A 79 -0.75 14.24 -1.40
C GLU A 79 0.04 14.40 -0.09
N GLU A 80 0.55 15.60 0.16
CA GLU A 80 1.27 16.01 1.38
C GLU A 80 0.65 17.33 1.89
N THR A 81 0.20 17.37 3.15
CA THR A 81 -0.41 18.60 3.72
C THR A 81 0.61 19.59 4.28
N TYR A 82 1.91 19.27 4.21
CA TYR A 82 3.03 19.99 4.84
C TYR A 82 2.90 20.12 6.38
N LYS A 83 2.08 19.26 7.01
CA LYS A 83 1.93 19.20 8.46
C LYS A 83 2.68 17.99 9.02
N HIS A 84 3.79 18.26 9.69
CA HIS A 84 4.73 17.22 10.11
C HIS A 84 4.66 16.83 11.59
N SER A 85 3.58 17.19 12.29
CA SER A 85 3.33 16.60 13.61
C SER A 85 3.07 15.09 13.44
N VAL A 86 3.49 14.29 14.42
CA VAL A 86 3.25 12.82 14.40
C VAL A 86 1.77 12.49 14.14
N LYS A 87 0.82 13.22 14.76
CA LYS A 87 -0.62 13.04 14.54
C LYS A 87 -1.01 13.12 13.06
N HIS A 88 -0.71 14.25 12.42
CA HIS A 88 -1.03 14.48 11.00
C HIS A 88 -0.34 13.45 10.09
N ILE A 89 0.92 13.11 10.34
CA ILE A 89 1.62 12.07 9.58
C ILE A 89 0.88 10.73 9.69
N LEU A 90 0.49 10.31 10.91
CA LEU A 90 -0.25 9.07 11.12
C LEU A 90 -1.65 9.10 10.48
N GLU A 91 -2.34 10.24 10.49
CA GLU A 91 -3.63 10.43 9.81
C GLU A 91 -3.50 10.30 8.29
N GLU A 92 -2.45 10.88 7.70
CA GLU A 92 -2.14 10.76 6.27
C GLU A 92 -1.76 9.32 5.90
N SER A 93 -0.96 8.64 6.73
CA SER A 93 -0.64 7.22 6.56
C SER A 93 -1.91 6.35 6.63
N LEU A 94 -2.81 6.60 7.60
CA LEU A 94 -4.05 5.84 7.70
C LEU A 94 -4.95 6.06 6.47
N ALA A 95 -4.96 7.26 5.91
CA ALA A 95 -5.68 7.52 4.66
C ALA A 95 -5.04 6.80 3.46
N HIS A 96 -3.72 6.68 3.43
CA HIS A 96 -2.99 5.91 2.42
C HIS A 96 -3.35 4.41 2.49
N GLU A 97 -3.29 3.78 3.67
CA GLU A 97 -3.60 2.35 3.80
C GLU A 97 -5.05 2.01 3.51
N LYS A 98 -5.98 2.92 3.79
CA LYS A 98 -7.37 2.75 3.36
C LYS A 98 -7.49 2.72 1.83
N LYS A 99 -6.74 3.58 1.13
CA LYS A 99 -6.75 3.60 -0.34
C LYS A 99 -6.10 2.33 -0.92
N ALA A 100 -4.98 1.85 -0.34
CA ALA A 100 -4.35 0.58 -0.72
C ALA A 100 -5.33 -0.61 -0.56
N LEU A 101 -5.96 -0.72 0.61
CA LEU A 101 -6.95 -1.75 0.91
C LEU A 101 -8.09 -1.79 -0.12
N GLU A 102 -8.61 -0.63 -0.53
CA GLU A 102 -9.68 -0.56 -1.54
C GLU A 102 -9.20 -0.96 -2.95
N LEU A 103 -7.92 -0.75 -3.29
CA LEU A 103 -7.36 -1.24 -4.55
C LEU A 103 -7.25 -2.78 -4.54
N TYR A 104 -6.75 -3.37 -3.45
CA TYR A 104 -6.66 -4.82 -3.32
C TYR A 104 -8.02 -5.50 -3.27
N LYS A 105 -9.03 -4.90 -2.64
CA LYS A 105 -10.43 -5.40 -2.72
C LYS A 105 -10.97 -5.41 -4.14
N LYS A 106 -10.72 -4.35 -4.93
CA LYS A 106 -11.10 -4.33 -6.35
C LYS A 106 -10.38 -5.39 -7.19
N LEU A 107 -9.11 -5.67 -6.85
CA LEU A 107 -8.36 -6.77 -7.47
C LEU A 107 -9.02 -8.11 -7.12
N LEU A 108 -9.29 -8.37 -5.83
CA LEU A 108 -9.98 -9.57 -5.37
C LEU A 108 -11.30 -9.77 -6.15
N ASP A 109 -12.16 -8.75 -6.18
CA ASP A 109 -13.44 -8.80 -6.89
C ASP A 109 -13.28 -9.14 -8.38
N THR A 110 -12.16 -8.73 -9.01
CA THR A 110 -11.90 -8.96 -10.43
C THR A 110 -11.37 -10.37 -10.71
N VAL A 111 -10.62 -10.95 -9.76
CA VAL A 111 -9.95 -12.25 -9.95
C VAL A 111 -10.67 -13.41 -9.25
N SER A 112 -11.67 -13.12 -8.41
CA SER A 112 -12.48 -14.12 -7.70
C SER A 112 -13.17 -15.08 -8.66
N ASP A 113 -13.16 -16.38 -8.33
CA ASP A 113 -13.61 -17.47 -9.21
C ASP A 113 -12.96 -17.47 -10.62
N ALA A 114 -11.91 -16.69 -10.88
CA ALA A 114 -11.19 -16.69 -12.17
C ALA A 114 -9.80 -17.31 -12.03
N SER A 115 -9.08 -16.95 -10.96
CA SER A 115 -7.75 -17.46 -10.67
C SER A 115 -7.54 -17.63 -9.17
N ILE A 116 -7.41 -18.88 -8.72
CA ILE A 116 -7.15 -19.21 -7.31
C ILE A 116 -5.87 -18.52 -6.83
N TYR A 117 -4.82 -18.53 -7.65
CA TYR A 117 -3.54 -17.92 -7.28
C TYR A 117 -3.68 -16.41 -7.03
N LEU A 118 -4.34 -15.68 -7.93
CA LEU A 118 -4.53 -14.23 -7.80
C LEU A 118 -5.51 -13.89 -6.68
N GLU A 119 -6.51 -14.74 -6.44
CA GLU A 119 -7.46 -14.60 -5.34
C GLU A 119 -6.75 -14.71 -3.98
N GLU A 120 -5.93 -15.74 -3.78
CA GLU A 120 -5.17 -15.93 -2.54
C GLU A 120 -4.14 -14.81 -2.33
N PHE A 121 -3.50 -14.35 -3.41
CA PHE A 121 -2.64 -13.18 -3.36
C PHE A 121 -3.40 -11.94 -2.88
N ALA A 122 -4.53 -11.61 -3.52
CA ALA A 122 -5.32 -10.43 -3.14
C ALA A 122 -5.85 -10.53 -1.70
N ARG A 123 -6.31 -11.70 -1.24
CA ARG A 123 -6.74 -11.92 0.15
C ARG A 123 -5.62 -11.71 1.15
N THR A 124 -4.42 -12.19 0.85
CA THR A 124 -3.23 -12.00 1.70
C THR A 124 -2.91 -10.52 1.84
N MET A 125 -2.86 -9.80 0.72
CA MET A 125 -2.60 -8.35 0.70
C MET A 125 -3.66 -7.57 1.48
N ILE A 126 -4.96 -7.87 1.30
CA ILE A 126 -6.05 -7.27 2.09
C ILE A 126 -5.81 -7.49 3.59
N GLY A 127 -5.45 -8.70 4.01
CA GLY A 127 -5.17 -9.00 5.41
C GLY A 127 -4.02 -8.18 5.99
N GLN A 128 -2.95 -7.97 5.22
CA GLN A 128 -1.83 -7.11 5.61
C GLN A 128 -2.28 -5.65 5.75
N GLU A 129 -3.01 -5.12 4.76
CA GLU A 129 -3.49 -3.72 4.82
C GLU A 129 -4.50 -3.48 5.96
N GLU A 130 -5.35 -4.47 6.27
CA GLU A 130 -6.23 -4.39 7.45
C GLU A 130 -5.43 -4.35 8.76
N MET A 131 -4.34 -5.12 8.85
CA MET A 131 -3.43 -5.08 9.99
C MET A 131 -2.76 -3.70 10.12
N HIS A 132 -2.26 -3.12 9.02
CA HIS A 132 -1.67 -1.77 9.03
C HIS A 132 -2.66 -0.72 9.50
N ASN A 133 -3.90 -0.77 8.98
CA ASN A 133 -5.00 0.11 9.40
C ASN A 133 -5.29 0.01 10.91
N LEU A 134 -5.28 -1.20 11.47
CA LEU A 134 -5.50 -1.41 12.91
C LEU A 134 -4.35 -0.83 13.75
N GLU A 135 -3.12 -1.01 13.31
CA GLU A 135 -1.94 -0.50 14.01
C GLU A 135 -1.92 1.03 14.01
N LEU A 136 -2.12 1.67 12.85
CA LEU A 136 -2.19 3.13 12.75
C LEU A 136 -3.33 3.72 13.60
N LYS A 137 -4.49 3.06 13.64
CA LYS A 137 -5.60 3.46 14.54
C LYS A 137 -5.23 3.34 16.02
N LYS A 138 -4.45 2.33 16.40
CA LYS A 138 -3.92 2.19 17.77
C LYS A 138 -2.96 3.33 18.09
N MET A 139 -2.02 3.63 17.19
CA MET A 139 -1.06 4.73 17.35
C MET A 139 -1.75 6.10 17.48
N LEU A 140 -2.89 6.28 16.81
CA LEU A 140 -3.67 7.52 16.86
C LEU A 140 -4.54 7.70 18.11
N ARG A 141 -4.78 6.64 18.90
CA ARG A 141 -5.80 6.63 19.97
C ARG A 141 -5.58 7.72 21.04
N ASP A 142 -4.32 7.99 21.38
CA ASP A 142 -3.95 8.91 22.45
C ASP A 142 -3.58 10.32 21.95
N PHE A 143 -3.81 10.61 20.67
CA PHE A 143 -3.70 11.96 20.08
C PHE A 143 -5.01 12.76 20.20
N SER A 144 -5.88 12.38 21.15
CA SER A 144 -7.19 12.99 21.40
C SER A 144 -7.07 14.44 21.89
#